data_AF-A0A9D4L2M0-F1
#
_entry.id   AF-A0A9D4L2M0-F1
#
_cell.length_a   1.000
_cell.length_b   1.000
_cell.length_c   1.000
_cell.angle_alpha   90.00
_cell.angle_beta   90.00
_cell.angle_gamma   90.00
#
_symmetry.space_group_name_H-M   'P 1'
#
loop_
_entity.id
_entity.type
_entity.pdbx_description
1 polymer ?
#
loop_
_entity_poly.entity_id
_entity_poly.type
_entity_poly.pdbx_seq_one_letter_code
_entity_poly.pdbx_strand_id
1 'polypeptide(L)'
;MCSETKPEKKSVESPNETIMISQTGNSEPPFGIDVHRYSSATKLIRITAWCRRFLLRLRDEKANSKCLTSEELQEAEMLWLKHVQVKHYSSVFESIILRNRQVLLYS
;
A
#
# COMPACT_ATOMS: atom_id res chain seq x y z
N MET A 1 -1.78 -53.52 -34.95
CA MET A 1 -1.76 -53.24 -33.49
C MET A 1 -0.46 -52.52 -33.21
N CYS A 2 -0.37 -51.29 -32.71
CA CYS A 2 -1.30 -50.34 -32.09
C CYS A 2 -0.78 -48.94 -32.51
N SER A 3 -1.63 -48.08 -33.09
CA SER A 3 -2.31 -46.96 -32.41
C SER A 3 -1.42 -45.74 -32.18
N GLU A 4 -1.74 -44.69 -32.93
CA GLU A 4 -1.27 -43.31 -32.80
C GLU A 4 -1.58 -42.74 -31.40
N THR A 5 -0.75 -41.80 -30.90
CA THR A 5 -1.24 -40.69 -30.06
C THR A 5 -0.23 -39.51 -30.05
N LYS A 6 -0.58 -38.49 -30.84
CA LYS A 6 -0.58 -37.03 -30.58
C LYS A 6 0.42 -36.44 -29.56
N PRO A 7 1.25 -35.43 -29.94
CA PRO A 7 1.95 -34.59 -28.97
C PRO A 7 0.98 -33.56 -28.36
N GLU A 8 0.91 -33.58 -27.03
CA GLU A 8 0.11 -32.68 -26.21
C GLU A 8 0.78 -31.30 -26.10
N LYS A 9 -0.03 -30.25 -26.17
CA LYS A 9 0.37 -28.85 -26.28
C LYS A 9 0.97 -28.38 -24.95
N LYS A 10 2.20 -27.83 -24.96
CA LYS A 10 2.71 -27.02 -23.87
C LYS A 10 1.90 -25.73 -23.78
N SER A 11 1.08 -25.64 -22.75
CA SER A 11 0.40 -24.42 -22.31
C SER A 11 1.45 -23.35 -22.01
N VAL A 12 1.22 -22.17 -22.55
CA VAL A 12 1.97 -20.95 -22.28
C VAL A 12 1.87 -20.64 -20.78
N GLU A 13 3.00 -20.71 -20.09
CA GLU A 13 3.14 -20.38 -18.68
C GLU A 13 3.17 -18.84 -18.55
N SER A 14 2.01 -18.27 -18.23
CA SER A 14 1.88 -16.88 -17.81
C SER A 14 2.56 -16.73 -16.45
N PRO A 15 3.50 -15.78 -16.25
CA PRO A 15 4.09 -15.57 -14.95
C PRO A 15 3.00 -15.09 -13.98
N ASN A 16 2.57 -15.98 -13.09
CA ASN A 16 1.82 -15.61 -11.92
C ASN A 16 2.77 -14.81 -11.02
N GLU A 17 2.77 -13.49 -11.15
CA GLU A 17 3.26 -12.60 -10.10
C GLU A 17 2.40 -12.85 -8.86
N THR A 18 2.84 -13.82 -8.06
CA THR A 18 2.27 -14.08 -6.74
C THR A 18 2.68 -12.89 -5.89
N ILE A 19 1.84 -11.86 -5.87
CA ILE A 19 1.98 -10.74 -4.94
C ILE A 19 1.74 -11.35 -3.55
N MET A 20 2.82 -11.64 -2.83
CA MET A 20 2.74 -12.05 -1.43
C MET A 20 2.21 -10.87 -0.62
N ILE A 21 0.90 -10.86 -0.39
CA ILE A 21 0.29 -9.92 0.55
C ILE A 21 0.61 -10.46 1.95
N SER A 22 1.77 -10.12 2.49
CA SER A 22 2.07 -10.38 3.90
C SER A 22 1.10 -9.55 4.74
N GLN A 23 0.07 -10.20 5.27
CA GLN A 23 -0.77 -9.62 6.31
C GLN A 23 0.07 -9.51 7.58
N THR A 24 0.83 -8.43 7.72
CA THR A 24 1.38 -8.05 9.01
C THR A 24 0.27 -7.33 9.77
N GLY A 25 -0.29 -7.99 10.78
CA GLY A 25 -1.08 -7.35 11.84
C GLY A 25 -0.26 -6.34 12.68
N ASN A 26 0.94 -6.00 12.22
CA ASN A 26 1.77 -4.92 12.74
C ASN A 26 1.58 -3.75 11.81
N SER A 27 0.98 -2.66 12.30
CA SER A 27 0.98 -1.38 11.59
C SER A 27 2.42 -0.91 11.49
N GLU A 28 3.14 -1.30 10.45
CA GLU A 28 4.49 -0.79 10.22
C GLU A 28 4.41 0.70 9.86
N PRO A 29 5.35 1.52 10.34
CA PRO A 29 5.38 2.93 9.99
C PRO A 29 5.65 3.11 8.48
N PRO A 30 5.13 4.18 7.85
CA PRO A 30 5.37 4.46 6.44
C PRO A 30 6.87 4.43 6.12
N PHE A 31 7.25 3.56 5.17
CA PHE A 31 8.63 3.36 4.71
C PHE A 31 9.63 2.96 5.83
N GLY A 32 9.16 2.37 6.93
CA GLY A 32 10.02 2.00 8.07
C GLY A 32 10.56 3.19 8.85
N ILE A 33 9.97 4.39 8.68
CA ILE A 33 10.44 5.62 9.33
C ILE A 33 10.06 5.59 10.82
N ASP A 34 11.03 5.72 11.71
CA ASP A 34 10.77 5.87 13.13
C ASP A 34 10.31 7.31 13.47
N VAL A 35 9.08 7.43 13.99
CA VAL A 35 8.46 8.69 14.40
C VAL A 35 9.26 9.42 15.48
N HIS A 36 9.91 8.68 16.39
CA HIS A 36 10.60 9.26 17.55
C HIS A 36 11.90 9.98 17.19
N ARG A 37 12.41 9.78 15.96
CA ARG A 37 13.60 10.48 15.45
C ARG A 37 13.31 11.92 15.01
N TYR A 38 12.04 12.34 15.03
CA TYR A 38 11.60 13.65 14.58
C TYR A 38 10.88 14.41 15.68
N SER A 39 11.36 15.63 15.96
CA SER A 39 10.75 16.54 16.95
C SER A 39 9.57 17.35 16.41
N SER A 40 9.23 17.18 15.13
CA SER A 40 8.17 17.94 14.45
C SER A 40 7.45 17.06 13.44
N ALA A 41 6.12 17.05 13.52
CA ALA A 41 5.25 16.39 12.54
C ALA A 41 5.50 16.92 11.12
N THR A 42 5.65 18.24 10.95
CA THR A 42 5.93 18.83 9.63
C THR A 42 7.24 18.31 9.02
N LYS A 43 8.27 18.09 9.86
CA LYS A 43 9.55 17.53 9.39
C LYS A 43 9.38 16.06 8.97
N LEU A 44 8.63 15.30 9.75
CA LEU A 44 8.29 13.91 9.45
C LEU A 44 7.55 13.80 8.11
N ILE A 45 6.44 14.55 7.94
CA ILE A 45 5.63 14.54 6.71
C ILE A 45 6.47 14.92 5.49
N ARG A 46 7.31 15.95 5.59
CA ARG A 46 8.20 16.36 4.47
C ARG A 46 9.15 15.25 4.04
N ILE A 47 9.76 14.55 5.01
CA ILE A 47 10.69 13.47 4.71
C ILE A 47 9.95 12.27 4.10
N THR A 48 8.80 11.92 4.66
CA THR A 48 7.93 10.89 4.09
C THR A 48 7.50 11.22 2.66
N ALA A 49 7.16 12.48 2.36
CA ALA A 49 6.82 12.93 1.01
C ALA A 49 8.01 12.78 0.04
N TRP A 50 9.22 13.13 0.46
CA TRP A 50 10.43 12.91 -0.34
C TRP A 50 10.72 11.42 -0.59
N CYS A 51 10.60 10.57 0.44
CA CYS A 51 10.74 9.12 0.29
C CYS A 51 9.70 8.57 -0.71
N ARG A 52 8.44 8.98 -0.56
CA ARG A 52 7.36 8.58 -1.46
C ARG A 52 7.66 9.00 -2.90
N ARG A 53 8.08 10.25 -3.10
CA ARG A 53 8.42 10.80 -4.40
C ARG A 53 9.58 10.06 -5.07
N PHE A 54 10.60 9.71 -4.29
CA PHE A 54 11.71 8.89 -4.78
C PHE A 54 11.20 7.53 -5.28
N LEU A 55 10.34 6.86 -4.51
CA LEU A 55 9.75 5.58 -4.92
C LEU A 55 8.86 5.70 -6.17
N LEU A 56 8.11 6.80 -6.31
CA LEU A 56 7.31 7.06 -7.52
C LEU A 56 8.20 7.31 -8.73
N ARG A 57 9.31 8.04 -8.57
CA ARG A 57 10.29 8.24 -9.64
C ARG A 57 10.89 6.92 -10.13
N LEU A 58 11.13 5.96 -9.25
CA LEU A 58 11.58 4.62 -9.63
C LEU A 58 10.54 3.85 -10.47
N ARG A 59 9.28 4.30 -10.49
CA ARG A 59 8.17 3.71 -11.25
C ARG A 59 7.87 4.50 -12.54
N ASP A 60 8.80 5.33 -13.01
CA ASP A 60 8.66 6.21 -14.18
C ASP A 60 7.52 7.24 -14.12
N GLU A 61 7.00 7.51 -12.93
CA GLU A 61 6.13 8.67 -12.70
C GLU A 61 6.95 9.95 -12.86
N LYS A 62 6.52 10.85 -13.76
CA LYS A 62 7.22 12.11 -14.07
C LYS A 62 7.21 13.07 -12.87
N ALA A 63 8.14 12.88 -11.94
CA ALA A 63 8.36 13.77 -10.81
C ALA A 63 9.22 14.98 -11.24
N ASN A 64 8.60 15.95 -11.93
CA ASN A 64 9.32 17.07 -12.57
C ASN A 64 9.42 18.37 -11.76
N SER A 65 8.75 18.48 -10.59
CA SER A 65 8.82 19.70 -9.79
C SER A 65 10.03 19.71 -8.84
N LYS A 66 10.73 20.84 -8.71
CA LYS A 66 11.85 20.97 -7.75
C LYS A 66 11.37 21.05 -6.29
N CYS A 67 10.11 21.45 -6.08
CA CYS A 67 9.49 21.61 -4.77
C CYS A 67 8.51 20.45 -4.50
N LEU A 68 8.25 20.17 -3.22
CA LEU A 68 7.14 19.32 -2.83
C LEU A 68 5.82 20.07 -3.08
N THR A 69 4.87 19.41 -3.72
CA THR A 69 3.52 19.95 -3.90
C THR A 69 2.70 19.79 -2.61
N SER A 70 1.62 20.58 -2.48
CA SER A 70 0.68 20.41 -1.37
C SER A 70 0.06 19.02 -1.35
N GLU A 71 -0.17 18.44 -2.54
CA GLU A 71 -0.75 17.11 -2.72
C GLU A 71 0.20 16.02 -2.22
N GLU A 72 1.50 16.10 -2.56
CA GLU A 72 2.51 15.17 -2.04
C GLU A 72 2.61 15.20 -0.50
N LEU A 73 2.46 16.38 0.10
CA LEU A 73 2.44 16.54 1.56
C LEU A 73 1.17 15.93 2.18
N GLN A 74 0.01 16.17 1.57
CA GLN A 74 -1.26 15.64 2.03
C GLN A 74 -1.30 14.10 1.92
N GLU A 75 -0.78 13.53 0.84
CA GLU A 75 -0.64 12.08 0.70
C GLU A 75 0.28 11.50 1.77
N ALA A 76 1.41 12.16 2.05
CA ALA A 76 2.32 11.74 3.11
C ALA A 76 1.65 11.81 4.49
N GLU A 77 0.86 12.84 4.77
CA GLU A 77 0.06 12.95 5.99
C GLU A 77 -0.97 11.82 6.10
N MET A 78 -1.67 11.51 5.02
CA MET A 78 -2.65 10.42 4.98
C MET A 78 -2.03 9.06 5.28
N LEU A 79 -0.80 8.80 4.84
CA LEU A 79 -0.08 7.57 5.20
C LEU A 79 0.12 7.44 6.71
N TRP A 80 0.52 8.53 7.37
CA TRP A 80 0.69 8.57 8.82
C TRP A 80 -0.63 8.48 9.56
N LEU A 81 -1.66 9.18 9.10
CA LEU A 81 -2.99 9.11 9.68
C LEU A 81 -3.53 7.68 9.63
N LYS A 82 -3.43 7.02 8.47
CA LYS A 82 -3.83 5.62 8.31
C LYS A 82 -3.04 4.69 9.23
N HIS A 83 -1.72 4.90 9.34
CA HIS A 83 -0.88 4.14 10.26
C HIS A 83 -1.36 4.28 11.72
N VAL A 84 -1.58 5.51 12.20
CA VAL A 84 -2.06 5.77 13.57
C VAL A 84 -3.46 5.20 13.79
N GLN A 85 -4.35 5.34 12.81
CA GLN A 85 -5.70 4.78 12.85
C GLN A 85 -5.68 3.27 13.01
N VAL A 86 -4.92 2.56 12.18
CA VAL A 86 -4.80 1.09 12.27
C VAL A 86 -4.12 0.69 13.58
N LYS A 87 -3.09 1.41 14.01
CA LYS A 87 -2.31 1.09 15.22
C LYS A 87 -3.13 1.21 16.51
N HIS A 88 -3.96 2.26 16.63
CA HIS A 88 -4.63 2.60 17.88
C HIS A 88 -6.14 2.35 17.86
N TYR A 89 -6.75 2.28 16.69
CA TYR A 89 -8.21 2.22 16.52
C TYR A 89 -8.65 1.06 15.62
N SER A 90 -7.85 -0.01 15.52
CA SER A 90 -8.17 -1.20 14.72
C SER A 90 -9.55 -1.75 15.05
N SER A 91 -9.90 -1.90 16.33
CA SER A 91 -11.21 -2.42 16.76
C SER A 91 -12.38 -1.54 16.32
N VAL A 92 -12.22 -0.21 16.40
CA VAL A 92 -13.23 0.76 15.95
C VAL A 92 -13.38 0.67 14.43
N PHE A 93 -12.26 0.58 13.70
CA PHE A 93 -12.26 0.45 12.25
C PHE A 93 -12.96 -0.83 11.79
N GLU A 94 -12.67 -1.98 12.42
CA GLU A 94 -13.35 -3.25 12.18
C GLU A 94 -14.86 -3.14 12.47
N SER A 95 -15.24 -2.50 13.58
CA SER A 95 -16.66 -2.32 13.93
C SER A 95 -17.43 -1.49 12.89
N ILE A 96 -16.78 -0.47 12.32
CA ILE A 96 -17.37 0.38 11.28
C ILE A 96 -17.49 -0.40 9.96
N ILE A 97 -16.46 -1.15 9.56
CA ILE A 97 -16.49 -1.96 8.34
C ILE A 97 -17.60 -3.03 8.42
N LEU A 98 -17.68 -3.75 9.53
CA LEU A 98 -18.69 -4.78 9.74
C LEU A 98 -20.11 -4.20 9.68
N ARG A 99 -20.32 -3.03 10.28
CA ARG A 99 -21.61 -2.32 10.19
C ARG A 99 -21.94 -1.92 8.75
N ASN A 100 -20.99 -1.35 8.02
CA ASN A 100 -21.21 -0.92 6.63
C ASN A 100 -21.49 -2.12 5.69
N ARG A 101 -20.88 -3.28 5.95
CA ARG A 101 -21.17 -4.52 5.22
C ARG A 101 -22.58 -5.07 5.47
N GLN A 102 -23.08 -4.95 6.70
CA GLN A 102 -24.45 -5.37 7.02
C GLN A 102 -25.48 -4.48 6.32
N VAL A 103 -25.25 -3.17 6.21
CA VAL A 103 -26.18 -2.26 5.52
C VAL A 103 -26.38 -2.63 4.04
N LEU A 104 -25.34 -3.10 3.35
CA LEU A 104 -25.42 -3.49 1.93
C LEU A 104 -26.09 -4.86 1.68
N LEU A 105 -26.27 -5.69 2.72
CA LEU A 105 -26.92 -6.99 2.59
C LEU A 105 -28.43 -6.94 2.88
N TYR A 106 -28.93 -5.80 3.37
CA TYR A 106 -30.34 -5.58 3.73
C TYR A 106 -31.00 -4.44 2.93
N SER A 107 -30.37 -3.99 1.84
CA SER A 107 -30.85 -2.97 0.90
C SER A 107 -30.97 -3.54 -0.50
#